data_AF-A0A928CHD7-F1
#
_entry.id   AF-A0A928CHD7-F1
#
_cell.length_a   1.000
_cell.length_b   1.000
_cell.length_c   1.000
_cell.angle_alpha   90.00
_cell.angle_beta   90.00
_cell.angle_gamma   90.00
#
_symmetry.space_group_name_H-M   'P 1'
#
loop_
_entity.id
_entity.type
_entity.pdbx_description
1 polymer ?
#
loop_
_entity_poly.entity_id
_entity_poly.type
_entity_poly.pdbx_seq_one_letter_code
_entity_poly.pdbx_strand_id
1 'polypeptide(L)'
;MKKIIFGLLVAFVALSFMGCPTTYEEYGYDIPSGYIIGLNGWDNPGDEIAMVYNEETQKLEYSFTADGVVDFSFIPTPGSWTGQLGFKHIADNGGLTVEETGAFGGNICVKDKCEVLISVDVNAGEIYLSKK
;
A
#
# COMPACT_ATOMS: atom_id res chain seq x y z
N MET A 1 -15.06 61.26 15.33
CA MET A 1 -14.53 59.90 15.63
C MET A 1 -15.15 58.91 14.67
N LYS A 2 -14.33 58.26 13.82
CA LYS A 2 -14.55 56.99 13.08
C LYS A 2 -13.73 57.00 11.78
N LYS A 3 -12.67 56.19 11.75
CA LYS A 3 -12.18 55.53 10.54
C LYS A 3 -12.00 54.06 10.92
N ILE A 4 -12.82 53.23 10.32
CA ILE A 4 -12.78 51.77 10.42
C ILE A 4 -11.76 51.32 9.38
N ILE A 5 -10.74 50.56 9.80
CA ILE A 5 -9.85 49.87 8.88
C ILE A 5 -10.03 48.38 9.13
N PHE A 6 -10.52 47.70 8.10
CA PHE A 6 -10.56 46.25 7.97
C PHE A 6 -9.14 45.69 8.02
N GLY A 7 -8.91 44.74 8.91
CA GLY A 7 -7.68 43.95 8.98
C GLY A 7 -8.04 42.52 9.31
N LEU A 8 -8.49 41.76 8.31
CA LEU A 8 -8.74 40.33 8.40
C LEU A 8 -7.37 39.63 8.45
N LEU A 9 -6.89 39.29 9.65
CA LEU A 9 -5.70 38.48 9.83
C LEU A 9 -6.13 37.00 9.87
N VAL A 10 -6.22 36.37 8.70
CA VAL A 10 -6.29 34.90 8.62
C VAL A 10 -4.89 34.39 8.85
N ALA A 11 -4.57 34.05 10.10
CA ALA A 11 -3.37 33.28 10.41
C ALA A 11 -3.59 31.86 9.87
N PHE A 12 -2.91 31.56 8.77
CA PHE A 12 -2.77 30.21 8.25
C PHE A 12 -2.21 29.32 9.35
N VAL A 13 -3.01 28.34 9.74
CA VAL A 13 -2.59 27.17 10.49
C VAL A 13 -1.57 26.44 9.61
N ALA A 14 -0.29 26.73 9.82
CA ALA A 14 0.77 25.85 9.36
C ALA A 14 0.71 24.61 10.26
N LEU A 15 -0.14 23.67 9.89
CA LEU A 15 -0.02 22.28 10.30
C LEU A 15 1.42 21.89 9.97
N SER A 16 2.20 21.71 11.03
CA SER A 16 3.47 21.02 10.98
C SER A 16 3.21 19.66 10.35
N PHE A 17 3.49 19.54 9.05
CA PHE A 17 3.83 18.28 8.43
C PHE A 17 5.10 17.81 9.13
N MET A 18 4.94 17.17 10.29
CA MET A 18 5.94 16.24 10.78
C MET A 18 6.09 15.23 9.65
N GLY A 19 7.25 15.28 9.00
CA GLY A 19 7.55 14.46 7.84
C GLY A 19 7.18 13.02 8.15
N CYS A 20 6.20 12.49 7.42
CA CYS A 20 6.09 11.06 7.28
C CYS A 20 7.40 10.63 6.60
N PRO A 21 8.24 9.79 7.22
CA PRO A 21 9.44 9.33 6.54
C PRO A 21 9.01 8.61 5.27
N THR A 22 9.41 9.15 4.11
CA THR A 22 8.99 8.67 2.79
C THR A 22 9.93 7.60 2.23
N THR A 23 10.91 7.11 3.00
CA THR A 23 11.88 6.14 2.51
C THR A 23 12.22 5.09 3.57
N TYR A 24 12.37 3.85 3.10
CA TYR A 24 12.69 2.65 3.90
C TYR A 24 14.09 2.70 4.53
N GLU A 25 14.95 3.62 4.07
CA GLU A 25 16.35 3.77 4.52
C GLU A 25 16.50 4.07 6.03
N GLU A 26 15.48 4.60 6.71
CA GLU A 26 15.58 4.97 8.13
C GLU A 26 15.53 3.76 9.10
N TYR A 27 15.17 2.55 8.63
CA TYR A 27 14.94 1.38 9.49
C TYR A 27 16.09 0.36 9.58
N GLY A 28 17.22 0.58 8.89
CA GLY A 28 18.43 -0.25 9.07
C GLY A 28 18.26 -1.73 8.71
N TYR A 29 17.30 -2.07 7.86
CA TYR A 29 17.17 -3.40 7.27
C TYR A 29 17.92 -3.41 5.92
N ASP A 30 18.96 -4.23 5.79
CA ASP A 30 19.75 -4.37 4.56
C ASP A 30 18.91 -4.90 3.36
N ILE A 31 17.70 -5.43 3.62
CA ILE A 31 16.78 -5.94 2.60
C ILE A 31 15.36 -5.48 2.97
N PRO A 32 14.59 -4.90 2.02
CA PRO A 32 13.19 -4.60 2.25
C PRO A 32 12.37 -5.83 2.66
N SER A 33 11.54 -5.66 3.69
CA SER A 33 10.54 -6.63 4.13
C SER A 33 9.13 -6.09 3.88
N GLY A 34 8.21 -6.99 3.55
CA GLY A 34 6.79 -6.64 3.48
C GLY A 34 5.93 -7.88 3.29
N TYR A 35 4.63 -7.70 3.46
CA TYR A 35 3.69 -8.80 3.65
C TYR A 35 2.40 -8.55 2.90
N ILE A 36 1.78 -9.62 2.42
CA ILE A 36 0.41 -9.62 1.92
C ILE A 36 -0.53 -10.15 3.02
N ILE A 37 -1.68 -9.53 3.19
CA ILE A 37 -2.75 -9.98 4.08
C ILE A 37 -4.07 -10.04 3.31
N GLY A 38 -5.00 -10.92 3.72
CA GLY A 38 -6.29 -11.14 3.08
C GLY A 38 -6.39 -12.49 2.37
N LEU A 39 -5.28 -13.03 1.86
CA LEU A 39 -5.26 -14.31 1.16
C LEU A 39 -5.47 -15.52 2.08
N ASN A 40 -4.97 -15.45 3.33
CA ASN A 40 -5.18 -16.47 4.36
C ASN A 40 -6.19 -16.05 5.44
N GLY A 41 -6.72 -14.83 5.35
CA GLY A 41 -7.50 -14.18 6.40
C GLY A 41 -6.99 -12.76 6.66
N TRP A 42 -7.60 -12.10 7.64
CA TRP A 42 -7.36 -10.69 7.96
C TRP A 42 -6.83 -10.48 9.39
N ASP A 43 -6.47 -11.55 10.10
CA ASP A 43 -5.88 -11.43 11.44
C ASP A 43 -4.46 -10.87 11.33
N ASN A 44 -4.23 -9.74 12.00
CA ASN A 44 -2.99 -8.96 11.95
C ASN A 44 -2.55 -8.64 13.39
N PRO A 45 -1.64 -9.43 14.01
CA PRO A 45 -0.83 -10.49 13.40
C PRO A 45 -1.51 -11.87 13.36
N GLY A 46 -1.18 -12.68 12.35
CA GLY A 46 -1.58 -14.08 12.25
C GLY A 46 -1.64 -14.63 10.83
N ASP A 47 -2.19 -13.86 9.90
CA ASP A 47 -2.52 -14.30 8.54
C ASP A 47 -1.62 -13.70 7.45
N GLU A 48 -0.60 -12.94 7.83
CA GLU A 48 0.35 -12.34 6.90
C GLU A 48 1.18 -13.37 6.13
N ILE A 49 1.42 -13.09 4.85
CA ILE A 49 2.31 -13.86 3.99
C ILE A 49 3.51 -12.99 3.64
N ALA A 50 4.70 -13.44 4.02
CA ALA A 50 5.94 -12.74 3.71
C ALA A 50 6.20 -12.73 2.20
N MET A 51 6.52 -11.55 1.65
CA MET A 51 6.94 -11.39 0.27
C MET A 51 8.47 -11.58 0.14
N VAL A 52 8.93 -11.98 -1.03
CA VAL A 52 10.36 -12.17 -1.30
C VAL A 52 10.90 -10.94 -2.02
N TYR A 53 12.00 -10.37 -1.52
CA TYR A 53 12.68 -9.29 -2.24
C TYR A 53 13.46 -9.85 -3.43
N ASN A 54 13.21 -9.29 -4.62
CA ASN A 54 13.91 -9.60 -5.84
C ASN A 54 14.90 -8.47 -6.15
N GLU A 55 16.21 -8.76 -6.04
CA GLU A 55 17.28 -7.76 -6.25
C GLU A 55 17.36 -7.26 -7.69
N GLU A 56 16.94 -8.07 -8.68
CA GLU A 56 16.98 -7.69 -10.09
C GLU A 56 15.91 -6.66 -10.43
N THR A 57 14.71 -6.83 -9.86
CA THR A 57 13.57 -5.91 -10.07
C THR A 57 13.48 -4.83 -9.00
N GLN A 58 14.24 -4.96 -7.92
CA GLN A 58 14.20 -4.14 -6.71
C GLN A 58 12.81 -4.06 -6.06
N LYS A 59 12.01 -5.13 -6.16
CA LYS A 59 10.63 -5.21 -5.66
C LYS A 59 10.42 -6.39 -4.72
N LEU A 60 9.42 -6.27 -3.85
CA LEU A 60 8.87 -7.40 -3.11
C LEU A 60 7.88 -8.14 -3.99
N GLU A 61 8.03 -9.45 -4.13
CA GLU A 61 7.26 -10.26 -5.06
C GLU A 61 6.56 -11.43 -4.35
N TYR A 62 5.33 -11.71 -4.78
CA TYR A 62 4.56 -12.88 -4.35
C TYR A 62 3.65 -13.36 -5.48
N SER A 63 3.63 -14.67 -5.73
CA SER A 63 2.74 -15.28 -6.72
C SER A 63 1.71 -16.17 -6.05
N PHE A 64 0.48 -16.14 -6.55
CA PHE A 64 -0.58 -17.03 -6.10
C PHE A 64 -1.54 -17.35 -7.24
N THR A 65 -2.31 -18.42 -7.08
CA THR A 65 -3.41 -18.76 -7.99
C THR A 65 -4.72 -18.26 -7.41
N ALA A 66 -5.40 -17.38 -8.15
CA ALA A 66 -6.76 -16.97 -7.86
C ALA A 66 -7.74 -17.99 -8.47
N ASP A 67 -8.49 -18.73 -7.64
CA ASP A 67 -9.53 -19.67 -8.08
C ASP A 67 -10.94 -19.05 -8.06
N GLY A 68 -11.01 -17.74 -7.86
CA GLY A 68 -12.24 -16.95 -7.73
C GLY A 68 -11.91 -15.51 -7.32
N VAL A 69 -12.90 -14.83 -6.74
CA VAL A 69 -12.71 -13.49 -6.19
C VAL A 69 -11.82 -13.56 -4.95
N VAL A 70 -10.76 -12.75 -4.93
CA VAL A 70 -9.77 -12.70 -3.85
C VAL A 70 -9.44 -11.26 -3.52
N ASP A 71 -9.44 -10.96 -2.22
CA ASP A 71 -9.16 -9.64 -1.68
C ASP A 71 -7.88 -9.68 -0.86
N PHE A 72 -7.02 -8.68 -1.05
CA PHE A 72 -5.79 -8.56 -0.27
C PHE A 72 -5.31 -7.11 -0.15
N SER A 73 -4.38 -6.88 0.76
CA SER A 73 -3.62 -5.64 0.91
C SER A 73 -2.15 -5.95 1.22
N PHE A 74 -1.29 -4.96 1.01
CA PHE A 74 0.10 -5.00 1.44
C PHE A 74 0.27 -4.27 2.77
N ILE A 75 1.04 -4.84 3.69
CA ILE A 75 1.49 -4.17 4.91
C ILE A 75 3.01 -4.30 5.07
N PRO A 76 3.70 -3.26 5.56
CA PRO A 76 5.15 -3.28 5.74
C PRO A 76 5.57 -4.07 7.00
N THR A 77 4.70 -4.15 8.01
CA THR A 77 5.04 -4.75 9.32
C THR A 77 3.86 -5.54 9.88
N PRO A 78 4.06 -6.81 10.27
CA PRO A 78 3.03 -7.61 10.94
C PRO A 78 2.62 -6.97 12.27
N GLY A 79 1.34 -7.11 12.61
CA GLY A 79 0.70 -6.43 13.74
C GLY A 79 0.40 -4.94 13.54
N SER A 80 0.63 -4.37 12.36
CA SER A 80 0.40 -2.95 12.07
C SER A 80 -0.26 -2.72 10.71
N TRP A 81 -1.17 -1.74 10.67
CA TRP A 81 -1.79 -1.22 9.45
C TRP A 81 -1.15 0.09 8.97
N THR A 82 -0.18 0.63 9.71
CA THR A 82 0.53 1.84 9.32
C THR A 82 1.35 1.58 8.06
N GLY A 83 1.19 2.43 7.04
CA GLY A 83 1.86 2.26 5.75
C GLY A 83 1.27 1.17 4.87
N GLN A 84 0.05 0.70 5.18
CA GLN A 84 -0.69 -0.22 4.30
C GLN A 84 -0.82 0.39 2.90
N LEU A 85 -0.59 -0.46 1.89
CA LEU A 85 -0.83 -0.15 0.49
C LEU A 85 -1.95 -1.06 -0.04
N GLY A 86 -2.79 -0.49 -0.89
CA GLY A 86 -4.03 -1.12 -1.34
C GLY A 86 -4.40 -0.69 -2.75
N PHE A 87 -5.68 -0.72 -3.10
CA PHE A 87 -6.18 -0.47 -4.47
C PHE A 87 -5.67 0.84 -5.07
N LYS A 88 -5.65 1.92 -4.27
CA LYS A 88 -5.21 3.24 -4.75
C LYS A 88 -3.72 3.33 -5.10
N HIS A 89 -2.95 2.32 -4.72
CA HIS A 89 -1.52 2.22 -4.98
C HIS A 89 -1.20 1.34 -6.20
N ILE A 90 -2.22 0.80 -6.89
CA ILE A 90 -2.00 0.06 -8.14
C ILE A 90 -1.51 1.02 -9.22
N ALA A 91 -0.25 0.90 -9.61
CA ALA A 91 0.34 1.62 -10.73
C ALA A 91 0.04 0.93 -12.07
N ASP A 92 -0.03 -0.40 -12.07
CA ASP A 92 -0.41 -1.23 -13.22
C ASP A 92 -1.12 -2.49 -12.73
N ASN A 93 -2.26 -2.83 -13.34
CA ASN A 93 -3.02 -4.04 -13.01
C ASN A 93 -2.69 -5.22 -13.94
N GLY A 94 -1.84 -5.03 -14.95
CA GLY A 94 -1.35 -6.09 -15.84
C GLY A 94 -2.45 -6.87 -16.55
N GLY A 95 -3.57 -6.19 -16.85
CA GLY A 95 -4.73 -6.78 -17.53
C GLY A 95 -5.68 -7.57 -16.62
N LEU A 96 -5.51 -7.53 -15.30
CA LEU A 96 -6.46 -8.08 -14.34
C LEU A 96 -7.68 -7.17 -14.17
N THR A 97 -8.83 -7.79 -13.93
CA THR A 97 -10.05 -7.13 -13.48
C THR A 97 -9.96 -6.94 -11.97
N VAL A 98 -9.80 -5.68 -11.55
CA VAL A 98 -9.64 -5.32 -10.14
C VAL A 98 -10.68 -4.30 -9.67
N GLU A 99 -11.11 -4.43 -8.41
CA GLU A 99 -12.00 -3.48 -7.75
C GLU A 99 -11.45 -3.07 -6.39
N GLU A 100 -11.86 -1.89 -5.91
CA GLU A 100 -11.60 -1.44 -4.55
C GLU A 100 -12.65 -2.05 -3.60
N THR A 101 -12.21 -2.70 -2.52
CA THR A 101 -13.07 -3.10 -1.40
C THR A 101 -12.54 -2.52 -0.08
N GLY A 102 -13.29 -2.60 1.03
CA GLY A 102 -12.81 -2.09 2.32
C GLY A 102 -12.72 -0.55 2.44
N ALA A 103 -12.11 -0.06 3.52
CA ALA A 103 -12.00 1.38 3.84
C ALA A 103 -10.53 1.85 3.87
N PHE A 104 -10.30 3.17 3.88
CA PHE A 104 -8.99 3.84 4.10
C PHE A 104 -7.84 3.49 3.13
N GLY A 105 -8.11 3.43 1.83
CA GLY A 105 -7.10 3.11 0.81
C GLY A 105 -7.45 1.84 0.02
N GLY A 106 -8.35 1.04 0.60
CA GLY A 106 -9.08 -0.03 -0.02
C GLY A 106 -8.23 -1.27 -0.31
N ASN A 107 -8.79 -2.45 -0.16
CA ASN A 107 -8.15 -3.69 -0.56
C ASN A 107 -8.23 -3.86 -2.08
N ILE A 108 -7.27 -4.61 -2.60
CA ILE A 108 -7.23 -5.03 -3.99
C ILE A 108 -8.10 -6.28 -4.13
N CYS A 109 -9.20 -6.16 -4.88
CA CYS A 109 -10.09 -7.27 -5.20
C CYS A 109 -9.84 -7.78 -6.62
N VAL A 110 -9.17 -8.92 -6.78
CA VAL A 110 -8.99 -9.55 -8.10
C VAL A 110 -10.20 -10.43 -8.40
N LYS A 111 -10.80 -10.28 -9.59
CA LYS A 111 -11.97 -11.07 -10.02
C LYS A 111 -11.63 -12.23 -10.95
N ASP A 112 -10.46 -12.18 -11.59
CA ASP A 112 -10.01 -13.19 -12.54
C ASP A 112 -9.65 -14.51 -11.86
N LYS A 113 -9.88 -15.63 -12.59
CA LYS A 113 -9.33 -16.93 -12.24
C LYS A 113 -8.04 -17.17 -13.02
N CYS A 114 -6.89 -16.97 -12.40
CA CYS A 114 -5.58 -17.09 -13.04
C CYS A 114 -4.45 -17.13 -12.01
N GLU A 115 -3.23 -17.41 -12.48
CA GLU A 115 -2.04 -17.08 -11.70
C GLU A 115 -1.80 -15.57 -11.73
N VAL A 116 -1.49 -15.01 -10.56
CA VAL A 116 -1.24 -13.59 -10.35
C VAL A 116 0.13 -13.43 -9.70
N LEU A 117 0.92 -12.50 -10.23
CA LEU A 117 2.12 -11.98 -9.56
C LEU A 117 1.82 -10.59 -9.02
N ILE A 118 2.07 -10.41 -7.72
CA ILE A 118 2.10 -9.12 -7.04
C ILE A 118 3.57 -8.70 -6.94
N SER A 119 3.88 -7.49 -7.38
CA SER A 119 5.19 -6.84 -7.17
C SER A 119 4.98 -5.48 -6.51
N VAL A 120 5.66 -5.23 -5.39
CA VAL A 120 5.56 -3.96 -4.64
C VAL A 120 6.90 -3.24 -4.69
N ASP A 121 6.87 -2.01 -5.21
CA ASP A 121 7.97 -1.07 -5.09
C ASP A 121 7.79 -0.29 -3.80
N VAL A 122 8.53 -0.68 -2.76
CA VAL A 122 8.43 -0.07 -1.43
C VAL A 122 8.96 1.36 -1.39
N ASN A 123 9.84 1.74 -2.31
CA ASN A 123 10.40 3.09 -2.37
C ASN A 123 9.43 4.05 -3.05
N ALA A 124 8.73 3.59 -4.09
CA ALA A 124 7.70 4.35 -4.76
C ALA A 124 6.34 4.31 -4.02
N GLY A 125 6.10 3.30 -3.18
CA GLY A 125 4.80 3.07 -2.57
C GLY A 125 3.75 2.61 -3.59
N GLU A 126 4.19 1.82 -4.57
CA GLU A 126 3.40 1.40 -5.73
C GLU A 126 3.28 -0.12 -5.82
N ILE A 127 2.11 -0.59 -6.27
CA ILE A 127 1.78 -1.98 -6.48
C ILE A 127 1.61 -2.24 -7.98
N TYR A 128 2.24 -3.30 -8.45
CA TYR A 128 2.13 -3.80 -9.81
C TYR A 128 1.54 -5.19 -9.74
N LEU A 129 0.51 -5.44 -10.53
CA LEU A 129 -0.07 -6.76 -10.69
C LEU A 129 0.19 -7.26 -12.10
N SER A 130 0.34 -8.56 -12.27
CA SER A 130 0.37 -9.16 -13.59
C SER A 130 -0.32 -10.51 -13.61
N LYS A 131 -1.00 -10.77 -14.72
CA LYS A 131 -1.57 -12.07 -15.06
C LYS A 131 -0.47 -12.93 -15.67
N LYS A 132 -0.26 -14.12 -15.12
CA LYS A 132 0.69 -15.12 -15.63
C LYS A 132 0.01 -16.15 -16.53
#